data_AF-A0A352C5K5-F1
#
_entry.id   AF-A0A352C5K5-F1
#
_cell.length_a   1.000
_cell.length_b   1.000
_cell.length_c   1.000
_cell.angle_alpha   90.00
_cell.angle_beta   90.00
_cell.angle_gamma   90.00
#
_symmetry.space_group_name_H-M   'P 1'
#
loop_
_entity.id
_entity.type
_entity.pdbx_description
1 polymer ?
#
loop_
_entity_poly.entity_id
_entity_poly.type
_entity_poly.pdbx_seq_one_letter_code
_entity_poly.pdbx_strand_id
1 'polypeptide(L)'
;AICKAMLETHITPDFITVDGAEGGTGAAPAEYSNHMGEPLDDALVFVHNSLVGIGLRDQIKIIASGKIITGFDMVYHIALGADILNSARGMMFSLGCIQSRQCNLNTCPTGVATQSERLQRGLVVDEKKIRVTNFHQNTIKSFLEIVGAMGLHSPREITPNLLMRRIGLNRTVPLTEVYEFLEPGALLSKKIPTSFAAYWKQANPQVFNNL
;
A
#
# COMPACT_ATOMS: atom_id res chain seq x y z
N ALA A 1 5.55 -14.33 -12.56
CA ALA A 1 4.80 -15.60 -12.80
C ALA A 1 3.32 -15.32 -13.00
N ILE A 2 2.63 -14.78 -11.99
CA ILE A 2 1.18 -14.50 -12.00
C ILE A 2 0.71 -13.73 -13.25
N CYS A 3 1.42 -12.67 -13.65
CA CYS A 3 1.11 -11.91 -14.87
C CYS A 3 1.02 -12.79 -16.13
N LYS A 4 1.95 -13.74 -16.32
CA LYS A 4 1.91 -14.65 -17.47
C LYS A 4 0.79 -15.68 -17.34
N ALA A 5 0.50 -16.14 -16.12
CA ALA A 5 -0.59 -17.07 -15.88
C ALA A 5 -1.95 -16.43 -16.22
N MET A 6 -2.15 -15.15 -15.88
CA MET A 6 -3.37 -14.41 -16.24
C MET A 6 -3.52 -14.29 -17.77
N LEU A 7 -2.41 -14.07 -18.50
CA LEU A 7 -2.43 -14.00 -19.96
C LEU A 7 -2.71 -15.35 -20.63
N GLU A 8 -2.16 -16.45 -20.08
CA GLU A 8 -2.33 -17.81 -20.63
C GLU A 8 -3.73 -18.37 -20.35
N THR A 9 -4.25 -18.14 -19.15
CA THR A 9 -5.53 -18.70 -18.71
C THR A 9 -6.72 -17.81 -19.01
N HIS A 10 -6.50 -16.52 -19.28
CA HIS A 10 -7.53 -15.48 -19.35
C HIS A 10 -8.34 -15.33 -18.06
N ILE A 11 -7.78 -15.75 -16.92
CA ILE A 11 -8.38 -15.59 -15.59
C ILE A 11 -7.66 -14.46 -14.87
N THR A 12 -8.41 -13.45 -14.46
CA THR A 12 -7.91 -12.30 -13.69
C THR A 12 -8.64 -12.20 -12.35
N PRO A 13 -7.96 -11.82 -11.25
CA PRO A 13 -8.64 -11.45 -10.03
C PRO A 13 -9.25 -10.04 -10.17
N ASP A 14 -10.29 -9.74 -9.41
CA ASP A 14 -10.85 -8.37 -9.36
C ASP A 14 -9.87 -7.37 -8.73
N PHE A 15 -9.03 -7.84 -7.81
CA PHE A 15 -8.03 -7.02 -7.14
C PHE A 15 -6.78 -7.80 -6.69
N ILE A 16 -5.71 -7.05 -6.47
CA ILE A 16 -4.46 -7.52 -5.84
C ILE A 16 -4.17 -6.61 -4.66
N THR A 17 -3.87 -7.21 -3.51
CA THR A 17 -3.39 -6.46 -2.33
C THR A 17 -1.88 -6.47 -2.28
N VAL A 18 -1.29 -5.30 -2.10
CA VAL A 18 0.15 -5.08 -1.89
C VAL A 18 0.35 -4.57 -0.48
N ASP A 19 0.89 -5.43 0.37
CA ASP A 19 1.24 -5.10 1.75
C ASP A 19 2.75 -4.85 1.84
N GLY A 20 3.15 -3.64 2.19
CA GLY A 20 4.54 -3.28 2.39
C GLY A 20 5.14 -3.86 3.68
N ALA A 21 6.46 -3.96 3.72
CA ALA A 21 7.23 -4.42 4.88
C ALA A 21 6.96 -3.60 6.16
N GLU A 22 6.38 -2.41 6.03
CA GLU A 22 6.02 -1.52 7.11
C GLU A 22 4.80 -1.96 7.95
N GLY A 23 4.19 -3.08 7.58
CA GLY A 23 3.05 -3.71 8.24
C GLY A 23 3.19 -3.85 9.77
N GLY A 24 2.06 -3.91 10.45
CA GLY A 24 2.01 -4.24 11.87
C GLY A 24 1.76 -5.74 12.08
N THR A 25 2.23 -6.29 13.19
CA THR A 25 1.91 -7.65 13.62
C THR A 25 1.60 -7.69 15.10
N GLY A 26 0.67 -8.57 15.50
CA GLY A 26 0.41 -8.87 16.90
C GLY A 26 1.50 -9.76 17.51
N ALA A 27 2.11 -10.63 16.70
CA ALA A 27 3.16 -11.55 17.10
C ALA A 27 3.96 -11.99 15.86
N ALA A 28 5.25 -11.70 15.83
CA ALA A 28 6.18 -12.28 14.85
C ALA A 28 7.60 -12.26 15.40
N PRO A 29 8.50 -13.13 14.92
CA PRO A 29 9.91 -13.01 15.21
C PRO A 29 10.47 -11.65 14.74
N ALA A 30 11.43 -11.11 15.50
CA ALA A 30 12.04 -9.83 15.17
C ALA A 30 12.73 -9.85 13.79
N GLU A 31 13.40 -10.95 13.45
CA GLU A 31 14.05 -11.11 12.15
C GLU A 31 13.07 -10.98 10.98
N TYR A 32 11.88 -11.57 11.10
CA TYR A 32 10.85 -11.47 10.07
C TYR A 32 10.25 -10.07 10.02
N SER A 33 10.07 -9.43 11.17
CA SER A 33 9.47 -8.09 11.24
C SER A 33 10.39 -6.98 10.75
N ASN A 34 11.71 -7.17 10.84
CA ASN A 34 12.69 -6.13 10.57
C ASN A 34 13.45 -6.33 9.25
N HIS A 35 13.56 -7.56 8.74
CA HIS A 35 14.41 -7.88 7.60
C HIS A 35 13.68 -8.51 6.41
N MET A 36 12.42 -8.92 6.56
CA MET A 36 11.67 -9.54 5.47
C MET A 36 10.63 -8.58 4.89
N GLY A 37 10.49 -8.62 3.56
CA GLY A 37 9.52 -7.83 2.80
C GLY A 37 10.18 -6.75 1.93
N GLU A 38 9.36 -6.09 1.13
CA GLU A 38 9.74 -4.96 0.27
C GLU A 38 9.04 -3.70 0.78
N PRO A 39 9.69 -2.52 0.75
CA PRO A 39 9.01 -1.26 1.03
C PRO A 39 7.78 -1.06 0.14
N LEU A 40 6.71 -0.50 0.72
CA LEU A 40 5.43 -0.36 0.01
C LEU A 40 5.58 0.41 -1.31
N ASP A 41 6.33 1.50 -1.31
CA ASP A 41 6.48 2.39 -2.47
C ASP A 41 6.99 1.61 -3.69
N ASP A 42 8.09 0.87 -3.53
CA ASP A 42 8.73 0.09 -4.59
C ASP A 42 7.85 -1.09 -5.02
N ALA A 43 7.27 -1.82 -4.05
CA ALA A 43 6.38 -2.94 -4.32
C ALA A 43 5.13 -2.51 -5.10
N LEU A 44 4.54 -1.37 -4.73
CA LEU A 44 3.34 -0.83 -5.37
C LEU A 44 3.61 -0.43 -6.82
N VAL A 45 4.70 0.31 -7.06
CA VAL A 45 5.13 0.68 -8.42
C VAL A 45 5.41 -0.56 -9.25
N PHE A 46 6.09 -1.56 -8.70
CA PHE A 46 6.39 -2.81 -9.39
C PHE A 46 5.12 -3.56 -9.83
N VAL A 47 4.14 -3.70 -8.93
CA VAL A 47 2.86 -4.37 -9.25
C VAL A 47 2.06 -3.54 -10.24
N HIS A 48 1.96 -2.22 -10.04
CA HIS A 48 1.29 -1.32 -10.98
C HIS A 48 1.86 -1.46 -12.40
N ASN A 49 3.17 -1.35 -12.55
CA ASN A 49 3.87 -1.49 -13.83
C ASN A 49 3.73 -2.88 -14.43
N SER A 50 3.74 -3.93 -13.61
CA SER A 50 3.53 -5.29 -14.09
C SER A 50 2.15 -5.44 -14.74
N LEU A 51 1.11 -4.87 -14.14
CA LEU A 51 -0.26 -4.89 -14.66
C LEU A 51 -0.44 -3.98 -15.89
N VAL A 52 0.15 -2.78 -15.88
CA VAL A 52 0.14 -1.87 -17.03
C VAL A 52 0.87 -2.50 -18.20
N GLY A 53 2.07 -3.02 -17.95
CA GLY A 53 2.94 -3.63 -18.93
C GLY A 53 2.34 -4.85 -19.64
N ILE A 54 1.36 -5.54 -19.04
CA ILE A 54 0.61 -6.62 -19.70
C ILE A 54 -0.78 -6.20 -20.20
N GLY A 55 -1.15 -4.93 -20.04
CA GLY A 55 -2.44 -4.38 -20.50
C GLY A 55 -3.65 -4.79 -19.64
N LEU A 56 -3.45 -5.20 -18.38
CA LEU A 56 -4.53 -5.64 -17.49
C LEU A 56 -4.84 -4.65 -16.36
N ARG A 57 -4.15 -3.50 -16.30
CA ARG A 57 -4.29 -2.53 -15.19
C ARG A 57 -5.71 -2.02 -14.98
N ASP A 58 -6.47 -1.80 -16.05
CA ASP A 58 -7.84 -1.26 -15.96
C ASP A 58 -8.85 -2.28 -15.42
N GLN A 59 -8.53 -3.57 -15.50
CA GLN A 59 -9.40 -4.67 -15.07
C GLN A 59 -9.17 -5.07 -13.61
N ILE A 60 -8.00 -4.75 -13.05
CA ILE A 60 -7.57 -5.25 -11.74
C ILE A 60 -7.28 -4.07 -10.82
N LYS A 61 -7.96 -4.03 -9.67
CA LYS A 61 -7.73 -3.00 -8.66
C LYS A 61 -6.54 -3.32 -7.78
N ILE A 62 -5.77 -2.31 -7.41
CA ILE A 62 -4.65 -2.47 -6.47
C ILE A 62 -5.06 -1.90 -5.11
N ILE A 63 -5.04 -2.75 -4.10
CA ILE A 63 -5.23 -2.36 -2.70
C ILE A 63 -3.84 -2.24 -2.08
N ALA A 64 -3.48 -1.08 -1.53
CA ALA A 64 -2.18 -0.89 -0.86
C ALA A 64 -2.36 -0.78 0.66
N SER A 65 -1.43 -1.37 1.41
CA SER A 65 -1.34 -1.21 2.86
C SER A 65 0.10 -1.17 3.36
N GLY A 66 0.38 -0.28 4.31
CA GLY A 66 1.73 -0.06 4.83
C GLY A 66 1.88 1.36 5.36
N LYS A 67 1.67 1.54 6.67
CA LYS A 67 1.75 2.85 7.37
C LYS A 67 0.95 4.02 6.74
N ILE A 68 -0.10 3.74 5.96
CA ILE A 68 -1.01 4.77 5.44
C ILE A 68 -1.89 5.28 6.60
N ILE A 69 -1.70 6.52 7.02
CA ILE A 69 -2.37 7.10 8.21
C ILE A 69 -3.02 8.45 7.91
N THR A 70 -2.39 9.26 7.06
CA THR A 70 -2.75 10.65 6.78
C THR A 70 -3.38 10.81 5.40
N GLY A 71 -4.05 11.95 5.18
CA GLY A 71 -4.57 12.30 3.85
C GLY A 71 -3.45 12.45 2.80
N PHE A 72 -2.27 12.90 3.20
CA PHE A 72 -1.12 12.97 2.28
C PHE A 72 -0.61 11.57 1.89
N ASP A 73 -0.56 10.63 2.82
CA ASP A 73 -0.21 9.24 2.50
C ASP A 73 -1.17 8.71 1.42
N MET A 74 -2.46 9.08 1.49
CA MET A 74 -3.42 8.67 0.47
C MET A 74 -3.11 9.25 -0.90
N VAL A 75 -2.86 10.56 -0.99
CA VAL A 75 -2.48 11.21 -2.26
C VAL A 75 -1.22 10.56 -2.85
N TYR A 76 -0.21 10.34 -2.01
CA TYR A 76 1.06 9.76 -2.44
C TYR A 76 0.91 8.36 -3.02
N HIS A 77 0.23 7.44 -2.32
CA HIS A 77 0.08 6.06 -2.79
C HIS A 77 -0.90 5.92 -3.96
N ILE A 78 -1.91 6.80 -4.07
CA ILE A 78 -2.74 6.86 -5.28
C ILE A 78 -1.89 7.25 -6.49
N ALA A 79 -0.98 8.23 -6.35
CA ALA A 79 -0.08 8.63 -7.42
C ALA A 79 0.90 7.53 -7.84
N LEU A 80 1.28 6.64 -6.93
CA LEU A 80 2.09 5.44 -7.23
C LEU A 80 1.27 4.31 -7.85
N GLY A 81 -0.06 4.42 -7.87
CA GLY A 81 -0.93 3.52 -8.62
C GLY A 81 -1.88 2.67 -7.79
N ALA A 82 -2.10 2.97 -6.51
CA ALA A 82 -3.14 2.31 -5.70
C ALA A 82 -4.55 2.80 -6.06
N ASP A 83 -5.52 1.88 -6.07
CA ASP A 83 -6.96 2.21 -6.20
C ASP A 83 -7.65 2.30 -4.84
N ILE A 84 -7.23 1.49 -3.87
CA ILE A 84 -7.80 1.37 -2.53
C ILE A 84 -6.66 1.36 -1.51
N LEU A 85 -6.89 1.95 -0.35
CA LEU A 85 -5.88 2.09 0.70
C LEU A 85 -6.41 1.54 2.02
N ASN A 86 -5.68 0.62 2.63
CA ASN A 86 -6.01 0.03 3.92
C ASN A 86 -5.21 0.71 5.05
N SER A 87 -5.91 1.14 6.10
CA SER A 87 -5.29 1.71 7.31
C SER A 87 -5.68 0.92 8.56
N ALA A 88 -4.85 -0.04 8.95
CA ALA A 88 -5.03 -0.75 10.22
C ALA A 88 -4.42 0.03 11.40
N ARG A 89 -3.16 0.47 11.26
CA ARG A 89 -2.41 1.13 12.34
C ARG A 89 -3.05 2.46 12.77
N GLY A 90 -3.48 3.29 11.81
CA GLY A 90 -4.18 4.54 12.10
C GLY A 90 -5.46 4.30 12.91
N MET A 91 -6.24 3.29 12.52
CA MET A 91 -7.46 2.90 13.25
C MET A 91 -7.16 2.32 14.63
N MET A 92 -6.08 1.56 14.80
CA MET A 92 -5.66 1.11 16.13
C MET A 92 -5.28 2.29 17.04
N PHE A 93 -4.59 3.30 16.51
CA PHE A 93 -4.26 4.50 17.28
C PHE A 93 -5.51 5.31 17.67
N SER A 94 -6.44 5.50 16.74
CA SER A 94 -7.70 6.19 17.03
C SER A 94 -8.52 5.44 18.07
N LEU A 95 -8.51 4.10 18.03
CA LEU A 95 -9.13 3.23 19.04
C LEU A 95 -8.45 3.36 20.41
N GLY A 96 -7.14 3.60 20.48
CA GLY A 96 -6.39 3.82 21.71
C GLY A 96 -5.18 2.90 21.91
N CYS A 97 -4.63 2.32 20.84
CA CYS A 97 -3.31 1.71 20.90
C CYS A 97 -2.25 2.78 21.21
N ILE A 98 -1.43 2.53 22.23
CA ILE A 98 -0.34 3.40 22.67
C ILE A 98 1.05 2.86 22.26
N GLN A 99 1.08 1.90 21.33
CA GLN A 99 2.30 1.20 20.92
C GLN A 99 3.10 0.56 22.07
N SER A 100 2.42 -0.08 23.03
CA SER A 100 3.11 -0.79 24.12
C SER A 100 3.98 -1.96 23.64
N ARG A 101 3.76 -2.46 22.42
CA ARG A 101 4.44 -3.63 21.82
C ARG A 101 4.31 -4.91 22.66
N GLN A 102 3.21 -5.04 23.41
CA GLN A 102 2.88 -6.24 24.21
C GLN A 102 1.72 -7.05 23.62
N CYS A 103 1.47 -6.90 22.31
CA CYS A 103 0.31 -7.49 21.64
C CYS A 103 0.28 -9.02 21.75
N ASN A 104 1.46 -9.66 21.76
CA ASN A 104 1.63 -11.11 21.88
C ASN A 104 1.59 -11.62 23.32
N LEU A 105 1.67 -10.75 24.33
CA LEU A 105 1.77 -11.13 25.74
C LEU A 105 0.40 -11.23 26.42
N ASN A 106 -0.68 -10.89 25.72
CA ASN A 106 -2.03 -10.81 26.27
C ASN A 106 -2.20 -9.73 27.36
N THR A 107 -1.24 -8.81 27.53
CA THR A 107 -1.19 -7.77 28.57
C THR A 107 -1.38 -6.35 28.04
N CYS A 108 -2.03 -6.19 26.88
CA CYS A 108 -2.26 -4.87 26.28
C CYS A 108 -2.95 -3.91 27.28
N PRO A 109 -2.30 -2.80 27.69
CA PRO A 109 -2.79 -1.95 28.78
C PRO A 109 -4.06 -1.18 28.41
N THR A 110 -4.37 -1.06 27.12
CA THR A 110 -5.54 -0.33 26.62
C THR A 110 -6.66 -1.23 26.13
N GLY A 111 -6.52 -2.55 26.33
CA GLY A 111 -7.55 -3.53 25.99
C GLY A 111 -7.65 -3.89 24.51
N VAL A 112 -6.83 -3.30 23.63
CA VAL A 112 -6.93 -3.48 22.16
C VAL A 112 -6.50 -4.88 21.72
N ALA A 113 -5.36 -5.38 22.20
CA ALA A 113 -4.78 -6.67 21.79
C ALA A 113 -4.64 -7.60 23.00
N THR A 114 -5.78 -8.04 23.54
CA THR A 114 -5.84 -8.94 24.70
C THR A 114 -7.18 -9.67 24.73
N GLN A 115 -7.18 -10.88 25.28
CA GLN A 115 -8.33 -11.72 25.62
C GLN A 115 -8.68 -11.65 27.11
N SER A 116 -7.99 -10.81 27.90
CA SER A 116 -8.33 -10.59 29.31
C SER A 116 -9.57 -9.72 29.43
N GLU A 117 -10.68 -10.28 29.94
CA GLU A 117 -11.92 -9.53 30.18
C GLU A 117 -11.68 -8.26 31.02
N ARG A 118 -10.79 -8.33 32.01
CA ARG A 118 -10.44 -7.17 32.86
C ARG A 118 -9.80 -6.05 32.04
N LEU A 119 -8.88 -6.36 31.13
CA LEU A 119 -8.20 -5.36 30.31
C LEU A 119 -9.10 -4.84 29.18
N GLN A 120 -9.95 -5.70 28.61
CA GLN A 120 -10.93 -5.31 27.59
C GLN A 120 -11.96 -4.28 28.10
N ARG A 121 -12.16 -4.15 29.43
CA ARG A 121 -12.95 -3.03 30.01
C ARG A 121 -12.41 -1.65 29.62
N GLY A 122 -11.14 -1.56 29.23
CA GLY A 122 -10.58 -0.34 28.64
C GLY A 122 -11.18 0.03 27.27
N LEU A 123 -11.83 -0.92 26.59
CA LEU A 123 -12.56 -0.73 25.34
C LEU A 123 -13.99 -0.20 25.55
N VAL A 124 -14.11 1.01 26.10
CA VAL A 124 -15.40 1.69 26.25
C VAL A 124 -15.98 2.03 24.87
N VAL A 125 -16.87 1.17 24.36
CA VAL A 125 -17.39 1.22 22.99
C VAL A 125 -18.04 2.57 22.67
N ASP A 126 -18.83 3.11 23.59
CA ASP A 126 -19.55 4.37 23.37
C ASP A 126 -18.64 5.57 23.13
N GLU A 127 -17.46 5.59 23.76
CA GLU A 127 -16.44 6.62 23.53
C GLU A 127 -15.60 6.29 22.28
N LYS A 128 -15.12 5.05 22.18
CA LYS A 128 -14.14 4.65 21.17
C LYS A 128 -14.71 4.63 19.76
N LYS A 129 -16.00 4.31 19.58
CA LYS A 129 -16.67 4.39 18.28
C LYS A 129 -16.60 5.81 17.72
N ILE A 130 -16.83 6.83 18.56
CA ILE A 130 -16.79 8.25 18.18
C ILE A 130 -15.36 8.63 17.75
N ARG A 131 -14.34 8.19 18.50
CA ARG A 131 -12.93 8.45 18.17
C ARG A 131 -12.53 7.87 16.82
N VAL A 132 -12.89 6.62 16.55
CA VAL A 132 -12.58 5.94 15.28
C VAL A 132 -13.32 6.63 14.13
N THR A 133 -14.61 6.94 14.31
CA THR A 133 -15.41 7.69 13.33
C THR A 133 -14.80 9.05 13.02
N ASN A 134 -14.45 9.83 14.05
CA ASN A 134 -13.86 11.15 13.87
C ASN A 134 -12.49 11.07 13.18
N PHE A 135 -11.65 10.10 13.55
CA PHE A 135 -10.37 9.90 12.87
C PHE A 135 -10.57 9.60 11.39
N HIS A 136 -11.42 8.62 11.06
CA HIS A 136 -11.70 8.28 9.65
C HIS A 136 -12.25 9.49 8.88
N GLN A 137 -13.28 10.16 9.41
CA GLN A 137 -13.89 11.32 8.76
C GLN A 137 -12.89 12.47 8.55
N ASN A 138 -12.06 12.77 9.55
CA ASN A 138 -11.06 13.84 9.44
C ASN A 138 -9.92 13.46 8.47
N THR A 139 -9.52 12.19 8.41
CA THR A 139 -8.53 11.73 7.42
C THR A 139 -9.07 11.86 6.00
N ILE A 140 -10.32 11.46 5.75
CA ILE A 140 -10.98 11.63 4.43
C ILE A 140 -11.16 13.12 4.09
N LYS A 141 -11.57 13.94 5.05
CA LYS A 141 -11.68 15.39 4.86
C LYS A 141 -10.33 16.00 4.48
N SER A 142 -9.28 15.70 5.24
CA SER A 142 -7.92 16.18 4.96
C SER A 142 -7.42 15.72 3.59
N PHE A 143 -7.68 14.47 3.21
CA PHE A 143 -7.37 13.97 1.88
C PHE A 143 -8.05 14.80 0.78
N LEU A 144 -9.36 15.03 0.88
CA LEU A 144 -10.11 15.81 -0.11
C LEU A 144 -9.71 17.29 -0.14
N GLU A 145 -9.35 17.87 1.01
CA GLU A 145 -8.80 19.23 1.08
C GLU A 145 -7.46 19.33 0.32
N ILE A 146 -6.58 18.32 0.43
CA ILE A 146 -5.33 18.27 -0.34
C ILE A 146 -5.63 18.14 -1.84
N VAL A 147 -6.54 17.24 -2.24
CA VAL A 147 -6.95 17.07 -3.65
C VAL A 147 -7.49 18.38 -4.23
N GLY A 148 -8.36 19.08 -3.50
CA GLY A 148 -8.86 20.39 -3.90
C GLY A 148 -7.77 21.47 -3.95
N ALA A 149 -6.83 21.47 -3.00
CA ALA A 149 -5.69 22.38 -2.99
C ALA A 149 -4.72 22.14 -4.16
N MET A 150 -4.64 20.92 -4.67
CA MET A 150 -3.92 20.58 -5.90
C MET A 150 -4.67 21.03 -7.18
N GLY A 151 -5.89 21.54 -7.06
CA GLY A 151 -6.72 22.00 -8.18
C GLY A 151 -7.43 20.86 -8.92
N LEU A 152 -7.53 19.67 -8.32
CA LEU A 152 -8.17 18.51 -8.93
C LEU A 152 -9.65 18.42 -8.55
N HIS A 153 -10.48 17.91 -9.46
CA HIS A 153 -11.91 17.69 -9.21
C HIS A 153 -12.20 16.29 -8.64
N SER A 154 -11.27 15.35 -8.85
CA SER A 154 -11.39 13.96 -8.46
C SER A 154 -10.03 13.38 -8.06
N PRO A 155 -9.98 12.51 -7.02
CA PRO A 155 -8.79 11.72 -6.72
C PRO A 155 -8.22 10.91 -7.88
N ARG A 156 -9.04 10.58 -8.90
CA ARG A 156 -8.59 9.83 -10.07
C ARG A 156 -7.66 10.61 -10.98
N GLU A 157 -7.62 11.93 -10.83
CA GLU A 157 -6.73 12.82 -11.59
C GLU A 157 -5.35 12.94 -10.95
N ILE A 158 -5.13 12.31 -9.79
CA ILE A 158 -3.82 12.27 -9.14
C ILE A 158 -2.88 11.44 -10.01
N THR A 159 -1.85 12.10 -10.52
CA THR A 159 -0.79 11.49 -11.32
C THR A 159 0.58 11.73 -10.69
N PRO A 160 1.57 10.83 -10.90
CA PRO A 160 2.87 10.93 -10.23
C PRO A 160 3.67 12.20 -10.55
N ASN A 161 3.40 12.88 -11.66
CA ASN A 161 4.01 14.17 -12.01
C ASN A 161 3.54 15.34 -11.12
N LEU A 162 2.45 15.20 -10.37
CA LEU A 162 1.93 16.23 -9.46
C LEU A 162 2.65 16.26 -8.11
N LEU A 163 3.46 15.25 -7.81
CA LEU A 163 4.13 15.10 -6.53
C LEU A 163 5.64 15.23 -6.68
N MET A 164 6.21 16.14 -5.89
CA MET A 164 7.63 16.45 -5.90
C MET A 164 8.34 15.78 -4.72
N ARG A 165 9.43 15.06 -5.00
CA ARG A 165 10.28 14.40 -4.00
C ARG A 165 11.68 15.01 -4.02
N ARG A 166 12.16 15.36 -2.83
CA ARG A 166 13.56 15.73 -2.65
C ARG A 166 14.40 14.46 -2.56
N ILE A 167 15.34 14.28 -3.50
CA ILE A 167 16.22 13.11 -3.61
C ILE A 167 17.68 13.43 -3.26
N GLY A 168 17.96 14.68 -2.84
CA GLY A 168 19.28 15.11 -2.41
C GLY A 168 19.24 16.53 -1.83
N LEU A 169 20.41 17.06 -1.46
CA LEU A 169 20.49 18.38 -0.81
C LEU A 169 19.86 19.50 -1.67
N ASN A 170 20.10 19.54 -2.97
CA ASN A 170 19.60 20.61 -3.83
C ASN A 170 18.79 20.07 -5.03
N ARG A 171 18.20 18.88 -4.91
CA ARG A 171 17.47 18.24 -6.01
C ARG A 171 16.09 17.78 -5.57
N THR A 172 15.08 18.37 -6.20
CA THR A 172 13.66 18.03 -6.05
C THR A 172 13.12 17.72 -7.44
N VAL A 173 12.51 16.54 -7.60
CA VAL A 173 12.05 16.01 -8.89
C VAL A 173 10.64 15.44 -8.75
N PRO A 174 9.85 15.38 -9.84
CA PRO A 174 8.55 14.69 -9.80
C PRO A 174 8.73 13.19 -9.56
N LEU A 175 7.69 12.48 -9.09
CA LEU A 175 7.79 11.03 -8.87
C LEU A 175 8.05 10.24 -10.16
N THR A 176 7.69 10.78 -11.33
CA THR A 176 8.02 10.18 -12.63
C THR A 176 9.52 10.17 -12.95
N GLU A 177 10.34 10.94 -12.22
CA GLU A 177 11.81 10.84 -12.29
C GLU A 177 12.39 9.95 -11.18
N VAL A 178 11.63 9.70 -10.11
CA VAL A 178 12.03 8.82 -9.01
C VAL A 178 11.79 7.36 -9.39
N TYR A 179 10.63 7.10 -9.97
CA TYR A 179 10.17 5.78 -10.36
C TYR A 179 9.93 5.71 -11.86
N GLU A 180 10.22 4.56 -12.45
CA GLU A 180 9.80 4.26 -13.81
C GLU A 180 8.31 3.91 -13.82
N PHE A 181 7.55 4.44 -14.78
CA PHE A 181 6.16 4.04 -15.04
C PHE A 181 6.09 3.50 -16.47
N LEU A 182 5.62 2.26 -16.65
CA LEU A 182 5.58 1.60 -17.94
C LEU A 182 4.38 2.04 -18.77
N GLU A 183 4.54 2.00 -20.09
CA GLU A 183 3.42 2.15 -21.03
C GLU A 183 2.56 0.87 -21.09
N PRO A 184 1.24 0.98 -21.38
CA PRO A 184 0.37 -0.17 -21.57
C PRO A 184 0.93 -1.17 -22.58
N GLY A 185 1.03 -2.44 -22.18
CA GLY A 185 1.54 -3.51 -23.05
C GLY A 185 3.07 -3.54 -23.24
N ALA A 186 3.85 -2.73 -22.52
CA ALA A 186 5.30 -2.69 -22.65
C ALA A 186 6.00 -4.05 -22.48
N LEU A 187 5.48 -4.92 -21.61
CA LEU A 187 6.02 -6.27 -21.36
C LEU A 187 5.59 -7.30 -22.42
N LEU A 188 4.61 -6.98 -23.25
CA LEU A 188 4.18 -7.79 -24.40
C LEU A 188 4.88 -7.39 -25.71
N SER A 189 5.60 -6.28 -25.69
CA SER A 189 6.32 -5.77 -26.85
C SER A 189 7.57 -6.60 -27.17
N LYS A 190 8.11 -6.42 -28.39
CA LYS A 190 9.37 -7.05 -28.80
C LYS A 190 10.58 -6.55 -27.98
N LYS A 191 10.49 -5.35 -27.40
CA LYS A 191 11.58 -4.71 -26.66
C LYS A 191 11.11 -4.40 -25.25
N ILE A 192 11.27 -5.38 -24.36
CA ILE A 192 10.92 -5.26 -22.96
C ILE A 192 11.85 -4.23 -22.27
N PRO A 193 11.31 -3.32 -21.43
CA PRO A 193 12.11 -2.39 -20.62
C PRO A 193 13.18 -3.10 -19.78
N THR A 194 14.39 -2.54 -19.73
CA THR A 194 15.56 -3.18 -19.12
C THR A 194 15.34 -3.52 -17.64
N SER A 195 14.66 -2.65 -16.91
CA SER A 195 14.28 -2.82 -15.50
C SER A 195 13.42 -4.06 -15.24
N PHE A 196 12.59 -4.47 -16.21
CA PHE A 196 11.72 -5.63 -16.11
C PHE A 196 12.22 -6.86 -16.88
N ALA A 197 13.22 -6.72 -17.75
CA ALA A 197 13.64 -7.77 -18.67
C ALA A 197 14.06 -9.07 -17.96
N ALA A 198 14.84 -8.96 -16.87
CA ALA A 198 15.27 -10.12 -16.09
C ALA A 198 14.10 -10.83 -15.42
N TYR A 199 13.25 -10.07 -14.70
CA TYR A 199 12.04 -10.60 -14.05
C TYR A 199 11.09 -11.24 -15.05
N TRP A 200 10.86 -10.59 -16.19
CA TRP A 200 9.97 -11.11 -17.23
C TRP A 200 10.52 -12.37 -17.88
N LYS A 201 11.83 -12.45 -18.12
CA LYS A 201 12.47 -13.66 -18.66
C LYS A 201 12.36 -14.84 -17.69
N GLN A 202 12.62 -14.61 -16.40
CA GLN A 202 12.60 -15.66 -15.37
C GLN A 202 11.18 -16.10 -14.99
N ALA A 203 10.21 -15.21 -15.08
CA ALA A 203 8.81 -15.51 -14.74
C ALA A 203 8.28 -16.69 -15.56
N ASN A 204 7.85 -17.75 -14.88
CA ASN A 204 7.20 -18.91 -15.46
C ASN A 204 5.80 -19.07 -14.84
N PRO A 205 4.70 -19.20 -15.62
CA PRO A 205 3.37 -19.40 -15.07
C PRO A 205 3.17 -20.77 -14.40
N GLN A 206 3.96 -21.78 -14.77
CA GLN A 206 3.84 -23.16 -14.29
C GLN A 206 4.73 -23.49 -13.10
N VAL A 207 5.73 -22.66 -12.80
CA VAL A 207 6.74 -22.92 -11.75
C VAL A 207 7.04 -21.63 -10.98
N PHE A 208 6.89 -21.68 -9.65
CA PHE A 208 7.21 -20.56 -8.76
C PHE A 208 8.66 -20.55 -8.26
N ASN A 209 9.37 -21.68 -8.36
CA ASN A 209 10.74 -21.82 -7.87
C ASN A 209 11.74 -21.78 -9.02
N ASN A 210 12.41 -20.65 -9.20
CA ASN A 210 13.66 -20.53 -9.95
C ASN A 210 14.55 -19.47 -9.29
N LEU A 211 14.80 -19.64 -7.99
CA LEU A 211 16.05 -19.16 -7.39
C LEU A 211 17.14 -20.18 -7.69
#